data_AF-A0A971UA74-F1
#
_entry.id   AF-A0A971UA74-F1
#
_cell.length_a   1.000
_cell.length_b   1.000
_cell.length_c   1.000
_cell.angle_alpha   90.00
_cell.angle_beta   90.00
_cell.angle_gamma   90.00
#
_symmetry.space_group_name_H-M   'P 1'
#
loop_
_entity.id
_entity.type
_entity.pdbx_description
1 polymer ?
#
loop_
_entity_poly.entity_id
_entity_poly.type
_entity_poly.pdbx_seq_one_letter_code
_entity_poly.pdbx_strand_id
1 'polypeptide(L)'
;MNRPTAVQNGFSLIEIIVALTVLAVLGVLVFRYLGTPLTGGTDLFSLFDDSLTLERIGENITADYRHNFSTGSLAGLKTKIGEEGTAKTNDYGSYAVVENRYITFINNVEDNAPLNQQNTLKVTIKNDRNKTLTMVFVQF
;
A
#
# COMPACT_ATOMS: atom_id res chain seq x y z
N MET A 1 -22.88 -34.98 66.91
CA MET A 1 -23.48 -34.08 65.89
C MET A 1 -22.59 -32.84 65.83
N ASN A 2 -21.63 -32.78 64.89
CA ASN A 2 -20.66 -31.68 64.79
C ASN A 2 -20.97 -30.85 63.55
N ARG A 3 -21.39 -29.59 63.74
CA ARG A 3 -21.52 -28.62 62.64
C ARG A 3 -20.21 -27.83 62.57
N PRO A 4 -19.49 -27.82 61.43
CA PRO A 4 -18.34 -26.95 61.27
C PRO A 4 -18.84 -25.50 61.13
N THR A 5 -18.41 -24.61 62.03
CA THR A 5 -18.65 -23.17 61.94
C THR A 5 -17.68 -22.58 60.91
N ALA A 6 -18.22 -22.02 59.83
CA ALA A 6 -17.44 -21.25 58.87
C ALA A 6 -16.91 -19.99 59.57
N VAL A 7 -15.58 -19.86 59.66
CA VAL A 7 -14.92 -18.65 60.14
C VAL A 7 -15.12 -17.57 59.07
N GLN A 8 -15.91 -16.54 59.37
CA GLN A 8 -16.03 -15.36 58.52
C GLN A 8 -14.87 -14.40 58.83
N ASN A 9 -13.79 -14.52 58.07
CA ASN A 9 -12.72 -13.53 58.08
C ASN A 9 -13.11 -12.36 57.17
N GLY A 10 -13.46 -11.21 57.77
CA GLY A 10 -13.68 -9.97 57.05
C GLY A 10 -12.37 -9.36 56.54
N PHE A 11 -12.46 -8.48 55.55
CA PHE A 11 -11.31 -7.75 55.02
C PHE A 11 -10.72 -6.80 56.07
N SER A 12 -9.39 -6.82 56.19
CA SER A 12 -8.68 -5.89 57.06
C SER A 12 -8.54 -4.52 56.39
N LEU A 13 -8.54 -3.45 57.18
CA LEU A 13 -8.37 -2.08 56.68
C LEU A 13 -7.03 -1.90 55.93
N ILE A 14 -5.96 -2.57 56.38
CA ILE A 14 -4.67 -2.54 55.70
C ILE A 14 -4.71 -3.26 54.35
N GLU A 15 -5.47 -4.35 54.24
CA GLU A 15 -5.59 -5.12 53.01
C GLU A 15 -6.28 -4.30 51.91
N ILE A 16 -7.31 -3.53 52.27
CA ILE A 16 -8.01 -2.63 51.34
C ILE A 16 -7.06 -1.53 50.85
N ILE A 17 -6.27 -0.92 51.75
CA ILE A 17 -5.31 0.13 51.36
C ILE A 17 -4.25 -0.45 50.43
N VAL A 18 -3.67 -1.60 50.76
CA VAL A 18 -2.65 -2.26 49.94
C VAL A 18 -3.23 -2.65 48.58
N ALA A 19 -4.42 -3.26 48.52
CA ALA A 19 -5.08 -3.62 47.26
C ALA A 19 -5.33 -2.41 46.36
N LEU A 20 -5.80 -1.28 46.92
CA LEU A 20 -6.03 -0.05 46.16
C LEU A 20 -4.73 0.56 45.62
N THR A 21 -3.65 0.54 46.40
CA THR A 21 -2.34 1.04 45.95
C THR A 21 -1.76 0.20 44.82
N VAL A 22 -1.85 -1.13 44.93
CA VAL A 22 -1.39 -2.05 43.87
C VAL A 22 -2.24 -1.87 42.61
N LEU A 23 -3.57 -1.76 42.73
CA LEU A 23 -4.46 -1.51 41.61
C LEU A 23 -4.14 -0.18 40.90
N ALA A 24 -3.83 0.88 41.65
CA ALA A 24 -3.47 2.18 41.08
C ALA A 24 -2.15 2.12 40.28
N VAL A 25 -1.13 1.45 40.82
CA VAL A 25 0.16 1.29 40.12
C VAL A 25 -0.02 0.43 38.86
N LEU A 26 -0.72 -0.68 38.96
CA LEU A 26 -1.00 -1.55 37.81
C LEU A 26 -1.82 -0.83 36.74
N GLY A 27 -2.83 -0.04 37.13
CA GLY A 27 -3.64 0.75 36.20
C GLY A 27 -2.82 1.76 35.39
N VAL A 28 -1.86 2.45 36.04
CA VAL A 28 -0.96 3.37 35.34
C VAL A 28 -0.04 2.65 34.36
N LEU A 29 0.46 1.47 34.72
CA LEU A 29 1.31 0.67 33.82
C LEU A 29 0.51 0.19 32.60
N VAL A 30 -0.70 -0.35 32.81
CA VAL A 30 -1.60 -0.76 31.72
C VAL A 30 -1.89 0.41 30.78
N PHE A 31 -2.15 1.61 31.30
CA PHE A 31 -2.39 2.79 30.47
C PHE A 31 -1.15 3.21 29.64
N ARG A 32 0.05 3.15 30.23
CA ARG A 32 1.29 3.50 29.51
C ARG A 32 1.67 2.48 28.43
N TYR A 33 1.46 1.20 28.68
CA TYR A 33 1.84 0.12 27.76
C TYR A 33 0.78 -0.20 26.70
N LEU A 34 -0.51 -0.01 27.00
CA LEU A 34 -1.60 -0.26 26.04
C LEU A 34 -2.11 1.01 25.33
N GLY A 35 -1.72 2.22 25.78
CA GLY A 35 -2.14 3.48 25.14
C GLY A 35 -1.40 3.79 23.84
N THR A 36 -0.17 3.34 23.68
CA THR A 36 0.69 3.61 22.51
C THR A 36 0.44 2.72 21.29
N PRO A 37 0.08 1.42 21.41
CA PRO A 37 -0.14 0.56 20.24
C PRO A 37 -1.40 0.88 19.43
N LEU A 38 -2.39 1.56 20.03
CA LEU A 38 -3.70 1.79 19.39
C LEU A 38 -3.71 3.02 18.46
N THR A 39 -2.77 3.94 18.61
CA THR A 39 -2.72 5.18 17.81
C THR A 39 -1.84 5.08 16.56
N GLY A 40 -1.01 4.04 16.42
CA GLY A 40 -0.16 3.84 15.23
C GLY A 40 -0.81 3.06 14.07
N GLY A 41 -2.04 2.57 14.23
CA GLY A 41 -2.67 1.63 13.29
C GLY A 41 -3.27 2.25 12.01
N THR A 42 -3.57 3.56 12.01
CA THR A 42 -4.20 4.22 10.85
C THR A 42 -3.23 4.49 9.71
N ASP A 43 -1.95 4.71 10.02
CA ASP A 43 -0.91 4.97 9.02
C ASP A 43 -0.61 3.71 8.19
N LEU A 44 -0.65 2.55 8.83
CA LEU A 44 -0.37 1.27 8.18
C LEU A 44 -1.49 0.85 7.22
N PHE A 45 -2.75 1.07 7.59
CA PHE A 45 -3.89 0.72 6.73
C PHE A 45 -3.95 1.58 5.46
N SER A 46 -3.74 2.89 5.58
CA SER A 46 -3.71 3.79 4.42
C SER A 46 -2.60 3.41 3.43
N LEU A 47 -1.46 2.91 3.91
CA LEU A 47 -0.36 2.48 3.05
C LEU A 47 -0.75 1.31 2.16
N PHE A 48 -1.57 0.38 2.67
CA PHE A 48 -2.04 -0.79 1.91
C PHE A 48 -3.01 -0.40 0.81
N ASP A 49 -4.03 0.42 1.12
CA ASP A 49 -5.04 0.83 0.14
C ASP A 49 -4.42 1.53 -1.09
N ASP A 50 -3.44 2.42 -0.85
CA ASP A 50 -2.80 3.15 -1.94
C ASP A 50 -1.87 2.30 -2.81
N SER A 51 -1.23 1.30 -2.20
CA SER A 51 -0.36 0.38 -2.94
C SER A 51 -1.20 -0.56 -3.80
N LEU A 52 -2.28 -1.11 -3.24
CA LEU A 52 -3.19 -1.99 -3.96
C LEU A 52 -3.88 -1.29 -5.13
N THR A 53 -4.21 -0.01 -4.98
CA THR A 53 -4.83 0.77 -6.04
C THR A 53 -3.90 0.92 -7.25
N LEU A 54 -2.63 1.26 -7.01
CA LEU A 54 -1.66 1.45 -8.09
C LEU A 54 -1.30 0.11 -8.77
N GLU A 55 -1.15 -0.97 -7.99
CA GLU A 55 -0.93 -2.32 -8.51
C GLU A 55 -2.10 -2.77 -9.39
N ARG A 56 -3.35 -2.57 -8.95
CA ARG A 56 -4.54 -2.90 -9.74
C ARG A 56 -4.57 -2.14 -11.08
N ILE A 57 -4.19 -0.87 -11.10
CA ILE A 57 -4.08 -0.10 -12.34
C ILE A 57 -3.00 -0.71 -13.25
N GLY A 58 -1.84 -1.07 -12.70
CA GLY A 58 -0.77 -1.73 -13.45
C GLY A 58 -1.18 -3.08 -14.03
N GLU A 59 -1.91 -3.89 -13.26
CA GLU A 59 -2.50 -5.15 -13.71
C GLU A 59 -3.50 -4.94 -14.84
N ASN A 60 -4.39 -3.95 -14.73
CA ASN A 60 -5.35 -3.62 -15.78
C ASN A 60 -4.67 -3.18 -17.09
N ILE A 61 -3.65 -2.32 -17.00
CA ILE A 61 -2.85 -1.90 -18.16
C ILE A 61 -2.14 -3.11 -18.78
N THR A 62 -1.54 -3.95 -17.95
CA THR A 62 -0.82 -5.15 -18.40
C THR A 62 -1.76 -6.17 -19.04
N ALA A 63 -2.97 -6.34 -18.49
CA ALA A 63 -3.99 -7.20 -19.05
C ALA A 63 -4.45 -6.69 -20.42
N ASP A 64 -4.66 -5.37 -20.56
CA ASP A 64 -5.03 -4.77 -21.83
C ASP A 64 -3.92 -4.88 -22.87
N TYR A 65 -2.67 -4.70 -22.46
CA TYR A 65 -1.51 -5.00 -23.30
C TYR A 65 -1.55 -6.45 -23.78
N ARG A 66 -1.72 -7.44 -22.89
CA ARG A 66 -1.74 -8.86 -23.27
C ARG A 66 -2.90 -9.19 -24.20
N HIS A 67 -4.07 -8.60 -23.99
CA HIS A 67 -5.28 -8.95 -24.72
C HIS A 67 -5.41 -8.23 -26.07
N ASN A 68 -5.10 -6.94 -26.10
CA ASN A 68 -5.39 -6.07 -27.25
C ASN A 68 -4.13 -5.63 -28.02
N PHE A 69 -2.94 -5.68 -27.41
CA PHE A 69 -1.73 -5.09 -27.98
C PHE A 69 -0.50 -6.02 -28.00
N SER A 70 -0.61 -7.27 -27.56
CA SER A 70 0.52 -8.21 -27.49
C SER A 70 1.05 -8.62 -28.86
N THR A 71 0.17 -8.64 -29.86
CA THR A 71 0.50 -8.92 -31.27
C THR A 71 0.33 -7.68 -32.17
N GLY A 72 -0.03 -6.54 -31.57
CA GLY A 72 -0.37 -5.29 -32.26
C GLY A 72 0.65 -4.19 -32.00
N SER A 73 0.37 -2.95 -32.43
CA SER A 73 1.28 -1.82 -32.20
C SER A 73 1.20 -1.31 -30.75
N LEU A 74 2.35 -1.23 -30.08
CA LEU A 74 2.51 -0.53 -28.79
C LEU A 74 2.01 0.93 -28.82
N ALA A 75 1.82 1.52 -30.00
CA ALA A 75 1.28 2.87 -30.17
C ALA A 75 -0.15 3.01 -29.64
N GLY A 76 -0.99 1.97 -29.81
CA GLY A 76 -2.35 1.98 -29.30
C GLY A 76 -2.37 2.00 -27.76
N LEU A 77 -1.53 1.16 -27.15
CA LEU A 77 -1.36 1.13 -25.69
C LEU A 77 -0.84 2.47 -25.17
N LYS A 78 0.21 3.01 -25.79
CA LYS A 78 0.80 4.31 -25.43
C LYS A 78 -0.26 5.43 -25.46
N THR A 79 -1.06 5.51 -26.51
CA THR A 79 -2.14 6.51 -26.64
C THR A 79 -3.22 6.32 -25.58
N LYS A 80 -3.63 5.08 -25.29
CA LYS A 80 -4.66 4.78 -24.30
C LYS A 80 -4.21 5.11 -22.87
N ILE A 81 -2.93 4.88 -22.55
CA ILE A 81 -2.34 5.26 -21.26
C ILE A 81 -2.30 6.78 -21.10
N GLY A 82 -1.96 7.51 -22.15
CA GLY A 82 -1.99 8.97 -22.20
C GLY A 82 -0.61 9.64 -22.19
N GLU A 83 -0.59 10.96 -22.33
CA GLU A 83 0.64 11.76 -22.42
C GLU A 83 1.33 11.94 -21.06
N GLU A 84 2.66 12.07 -21.08
CA GLU A 84 3.45 12.34 -19.89
C GLU A 84 3.06 13.67 -19.23
N GLY A 85 3.09 13.71 -17.91
CA GLY A 85 2.70 14.88 -17.12
C GLY A 85 1.19 15.07 -16.98
N THR A 86 0.37 14.20 -17.57
CA THR A 86 -1.09 14.32 -17.50
C THR A 86 -1.72 13.41 -16.44
N ALA A 87 -2.77 13.89 -15.79
CA ALA A 87 -3.66 13.06 -14.98
C ALA A 87 -4.70 12.38 -15.88
N LYS A 88 -5.03 11.13 -15.56
CA LYS A 88 -5.93 10.27 -16.32
C LYS A 88 -6.93 9.62 -15.38
N THR A 89 -8.17 9.56 -15.84
CA THR A 89 -9.24 8.76 -15.24
C THR A 89 -9.91 8.04 -16.41
N ASN A 90 -9.66 6.74 -16.51
CA ASN A 90 -10.15 5.89 -17.59
C ASN A 90 -10.47 4.48 -17.06
N ASP A 91 -10.69 3.53 -17.97
CA ASP A 91 -11.03 2.13 -17.65
C ASP A 91 -9.99 1.42 -16.77
N TYR A 92 -8.74 1.90 -16.71
CA TYR A 92 -7.72 1.34 -15.83
C TYR A 92 -7.84 1.83 -14.39
N GLY A 93 -8.32 3.06 -14.20
CA GLY A 93 -8.41 3.74 -12.91
C GLY A 93 -7.96 5.21 -13.01
N SER A 94 -7.68 5.82 -11.85
CA SER A 94 -7.17 7.20 -11.76
C SER A 94 -5.68 7.20 -11.41
N TYR A 95 -4.87 7.84 -12.25
CA TYR A 95 -3.41 7.92 -12.11
C TYR A 95 -2.86 9.13 -12.86
N ALA A 96 -1.62 9.52 -12.58
CA ALA A 96 -0.87 10.47 -13.40
C ALA A 96 0.26 9.77 -14.14
N VAL A 97 0.46 10.11 -15.41
CA VAL A 97 1.54 9.57 -16.22
C VAL A 97 2.81 10.34 -15.92
N VAL A 98 3.83 9.67 -15.41
CA VAL A 98 5.16 10.24 -15.17
C VAL A 98 6.04 10.05 -16.40
N GLU A 99 6.01 8.84 -16.96
CA GLU A 99 6.79 8.46 -18.13
C GLU A 99 5.94 7.54 -19.01
N ASN A 100 6.07 7.70 -20.32
CA ASN A 100 5.43 6.86 -21.32
C ASN A 100 6.25 7.00 -22.59
N ARG A 101 7.39 6.33 -22.69
CA ARG A 101 8.36 6.51 -23.79
C ARG A 101 8.71 5.19 -24.44
N TYR A 102 9.00 5.25 -25.74
CA TYR A 102 9.69 4.16 -26.37
C TYR A 102 11.17 4.24 -26.04
N ILE A 103 11.72 3.12 -25.60
CA ILE A 103 13.12 3.02 -25.20
C ILE A 103 13.83 1.98 -26.05
N THR A 104 15.14 2.18 -26.21
CA THR A 104 16.07 1.21 -26.78
C THR A 104 17.34 1.21 -25.93
N PHE A 105 18.19 0.21 -26.13
CA PHE A 105 19.47 0.13 -25.44
C PHE A 105 20.60 0.20 -26.47
N ILE A 106 21.35 1.30 -26.46
CA ILE A 106 22.51 1.51 -27.32
C ILE A 106 23.74 1.47 -26.42
N ASN A 107 24.70 0.58 -26.71
CA ASN A 107 25.89 0.38 -25.87
C ASN A 107 25.55 0.10 -24.39
N ASN A 108 24.48 -0.67 -24.12
CA ASN A 108 23.95 -0.95 -22.78
C ASN A 108 23.45 0.28 -22.00
N VAL A 109 23.19 1.40 -22.67
CA VAL A 109 22.59 2.60 -22.08
C VAL A 109 21.18 2.77 -22.64
N GLU A 110 20.22 3.04 -21.75
CA GLU A 110 18.84 3.39 -22.14
C GLU A 110 18.84 4.71 -22.92
N ASP A 111 18.24 4.70 -24.09
CA ASP A 111 18.02 5.89 -24.92
C ASP A 111 16.61 5.88 -25.50
N ASN A 112 16.17 7.02 -26.03
CA ASN A 112 14.90 7.14 -26.72
C ASN A 112 14.93 6.31 -28.01
N ALA A 113 13.92 5.48 -28.21
CA ALA A 113 13.85 4.67 -29.42
C ALA A 113 13.61 5.56 -30.66
N PRO A 114 14.38 5.38 -31.74
CA PRO A 114 14.04 5.97 -33.03
C PRO A 114 12.74 5.36 -33.58
N LEU A 115 12.09 6.04 -34.53
CA LEU A 115 10.77 5.65 -35.07
C LEU A 115 10.73 4.20 -35.61
N ASN A 116 11.86 3.66 -36.05
CA ASN A 116 11.98 2.31 -36.59
C ASN A 116 12.32 1.23 -35.53
N GLN A 117 12.41 1.59 -34.25
CA GLN A 117 12.79 0.66 -33.16
C GLN A 117 11.88 0.79 -31.93
N GLN A 118 10.60 1.10 -32.14
CA GLN A 118 9.60 1.29 -31.07
C GLN A 118 9.04 -0.03 -30.52
N ASN A 119 9.93 -0.98 -30.24
CA ASN A 119 9.59 -2.33 -29.80
C ASN A 119 9.51 -2.46 -28.28
N THR A 120 9.92 -1.44 -27.53
CA THR A 120 9.86 -1.43 -26.07
C THR A 120 9.23 -0.12 -25.61
N LEU A 121 8.14 -0.23 -24.85
CA LEU A 121 7.45 0.90 -24.23
C LEU A 121 7.65 0.85 -22.72
N LYS A 122 8.30 1.88 -22.18
CA LYS A 122 8.47 2.10 -20.75
C LYS A 122 7.39 3.06 -20.27
N VAL A 123 6.67 2.65 -19.24
CA VAL A 123 5.57 3.43 -18.67
C VAL A 123 5.78 3.54 -17.17
N THR A 124 5.81 4.77 -16.65
CA THR A 124 5.79 5.06 -15.22
C THR A 124 4.53 5.85 -14.90
N ILE A 125 3.71 5.32 -14.00
CA ILE A 125 2.51 6.00 -13.48
C ILE A 125 2.68 6.31 -12.00
N LYS A 126 1.92 7.29 -11.50
CA LYS A 126 1.85 7.60 -10.07
C LYS A 126 0.44 7.80 -9.56
N ASN A 127 0.24 7.53 -8.28
CA ASN A 127 -0.98 7.89 -7.57
C ASN A 127 -0.90 9.32 -6.97
N ASP A 128 -1.98 9.73 -6.31
CA ASP A 128 -2.15 10.99 -5.59
C ASP A 128 -1.14 11.19 -4.44
N ARG A 129 -0.65 10.10 -3.84
CA ARG A 129 0.42 10.11 -2.82
C ARG A 129 1.83 10.04 -3.40
N ASN A 130 2.00 10.26 -4.70
CA ASN A 130 3.29 10.22 -5.41
C ASN A 130 4.03 8.87 -5.37
N LYS A 131 3.34 7.76 -5.05
CA LYS A 131 3.91 6.42 -5.27
C LYS A 131 3.95 6.15 -6.77
N THR A 132 5.05 5.59 -7.27
CA THR A 132 5.24 5.29 -8.69
C THR A 132 5.28 3.81 -8.95
N LEU A 133 4.75 3.39 -10.10
CA LEU A 133 4.86 2.04 -10.64
C LEU A 133 5.39 2.14 -12.06
N THR A 134 6.47 1.41 -12.36
CA THR A 134 7.08 1.33 -13.69
C THR A 134 6.83 -0.04 -14.29
N MET A 135 6.37 -0.04 -15.54
CA MET A 135 6.10 -1.22 -16.35
C MET A 135 6.87 -1.11 -17.66
N VAL A 136 7.31 -2.25 -18.18
CA VAL A 136 7.99 -2.35 -19.47
C VAL A 136 7.24 -3.35 -20.33
N PHE A 137 6.80 -2.89 -21.50
CA PHE A 137 6.10 -3.71 -22.49
C PHE A 137 6.99 -3.88 -23.71
N VAL A 138 7.11 -5.11 -24.20
CA VAL A 138 7.99 -5.46 -25.31
C VAL A 138 7.19 -6.08 -26.45
N GLN A 139 7.60 -5.84 -27.68
CA GLN A 139 7.03 -6.46 -28.87
C GLN A 139 8.16 -7.14 -29.65
N PHE A 140 7.99 -8.43 -29.94
CA PHE A 140 8.96 -9.26 -30.65
C PHE A 140 8.55 -9.46 -32.12
#